data_AF-A0A2G1Y4X4-F1
#
_entry.id   AF-A0A2G1Y4X4-F1
#
_cell.length_a   1.000
_cell.length_b   1.000
_cell.length_c   1.000
_cell.angle_alpha   90.00
_cell.angle_beta   90.00
_cell.angle_gamma   90.00
#
_symmetry.space_group_name_H-M   'P 1'
#
loop_
_entity.id
_entity.type
_entity.pdbx_description
1 polymer ?
#
loop_
_entity_poly.entity_id
_entity_poly.type
_entity_poly.pdbx_seq_one_letter_code
_entity_poly.pdbx_strand_id
1 'polypeptide(L)'
;MLFPITIYRACLWLPIRLRGNRGHSRVNTALGLLLYGLFGLPLSILLLLEMLIVINTQLMAQPMDDDEVPQQPLSSTSYNPTHHRPGRTLEEWPSDLQVTLPGYADKASQPPDPTLPRDQFYDQLLASYSPTILHKMGHEPLWDIPTDIFFDGDTDPRNNVSNALSLGTVPAVVHGEVIAETHDAYYLTYMLYHVKDYDLPVREALSDATFHDGDNEGIQLRIDKASMQVTLVETWFHNRFFLCNRTGESQGTEPIQTRSLFEGGTHIVLFVQSMGHGVRCASPADFDELASNSKILRLASDPDELIAPGINDHTEYNIGYQLASLKPWYRLAKTHTDSGNNATTLFEDTIVLGTDSTGREIQIGKFLAANDFEKRAWSRPKPPWAWDDRWDDIPVALWHFHPALAFNSHTGETYSEQYHYNAPMSLIFTANESYTVLTSLLTEHYHRAPQQLARKTNPVNRQPSLPPAKKPGIGVQVKRYMNYVIHSLG
;
A
#
# COMPACT_ATOMS: atom_id res chain seq x y z
N MET A 1 -2.31 -30.40 9.75
CA MET A 1 -1.82 -30.93 8.47
C MET A 1 -2.26 -32.38 8.21
N LEU A 2 -3.57 -32.63 8.04
CA LEU A 2 -4.07 -33.98 7.67
C LEU A 2 -4.78 -34.02 6.31
N PHE A 3 -4.94 -32.87 5.63
CA PHE A 3 -5.73 -32.80 4.40
C PHE A 3 -5.17 -33.64 3.24
N PRO A 4 -3.84 -33.82 3.02
CA PRO A 4 -3.39 -34.69 1.93
C PRO A 4 -3.80 -36.15 2.17
N ILE A 5 -3.78 -36.58 3.44
CA ILE A 5 -4.19 -37.92 3.86
C ILE A 5 -5.71 -38.08 3.74
N THR A 6 -6.48 -37.07 4.13
CA THR A 6 -7.94 -37.08 4.01
C THR A 6 -8.38 -37.13 2.55
N ILE A 7 -7.78 -36.30 1.68
CA ILE A 7 -8.06 -36.29 0.24
C ILE A 7 -7.67 -37.63 -0.39
N TYR A 8 -6.48 -38.15 -0.05
CA TYR A 8 -6.05 -39.48 -0.49
C TYR A 8 -7.05 -40.58 -0.10
N ARG A 9 -7.50 -40.60 1.16
CA ARG A 9 -8.49 -41.57 1.65
C ARG A 9 -9.84 -41.40 0.96
N ALA A 10 -10.29 -40.17 0.71
CA ALA A 10 -11.51 -39.88 -0.02
C ALA A 10 -11.43 -40.41 -1.47
N CYS A 11 -10.31 -40.18 -2.16
CA CYS A 11 -10.05 -40.70 -3.50
C CYS A 11 -10.04 -42.23 -3.54
N LEU A 12 -9.48 -42.91 -2.52
CA LEU A 12 -9.52 -44.38 -2.43
C LEU A 12 -10.91 -44.94 -2.12
N TRP A 13 -11.71 -44.21 -1.35
CA TRP A 13 -13.05 -44.65 -0.93
C TRP A 13 -14.12 -44.42 -1.99
N LEU A 14 -14.01 -43.35 -2.79
CA LEU A 14 -15.02 -42.97 -3.78
C LEU A 14 -15.33 -44.07 -4.81
N PRO A 15 -14.35 -44.79 -5.42
CA PRO A 15 -14.62 -45.90 -6.33
C PRO A 15 -15.35 -47.08 -5.65
N ILE A 16 -15.02 -47.36 -4.39
CA ILE A 16 -15.67 -48.43 -3.60
C ILE A 16 -17.15 -48.11 -3.41
N ARG A 17 -17.47 -46.83 -3.13
CA ARG A 17 -18.84 -46.37 -2.95
C ARG A 17 -19.64 -46.35 -4.25
N LEU A 18 -19.05 -45.88 -5.36
CA LEU A 18 -19.74 -45.77 -6.65
C LEU A 18 -19.99 -47.12 -7.34
N ARG A 19 -19.08 -48.08 -7.19
CA ARG A 19 -19.19 -49.41 -7.84
C ARG A 19 -19.76 -50.50 -6.93
N GLY A 20 -19.87 -50.23 -5.63
CA GLY A 20 -20.26 -51.20 -4.61
C GLY A 20 -19.25 -52.34 -4.42
N ASN A 21 -19.56 -53.29 -3.54
CA ASN A 21 -18.69 -54.44 -3.20
C ASN A 21 -18.47 -55.44 -4.34
N ARG A 22 -19.03 -55.22 -5.53
CA ARG A 22 -18.89 -56.12 -6.69
C ARG A 22 -17.61 -55.89 -7.51
N GLY A 23 -16.88 -54.80 -7.24
CA GLY A 23 -15.61 -54.50 -7.93
C GLY A 23 -14.42 -55.26 -7.33
N HIS A 24 -13.50 -55.75 -8.17
CA HIS A 24 -12.22 -56.29 -7.71
C HIS A 24 -11.45 -55.21 -6.93
N SER A 25 -11.01 -55.54 -5.71
CA SER A 25 -10.27 -54.64 -4.80
C SER A 25 -9.08 -53.93 -5.48
N ARG A 26 -8.35 -54.64 -6.35
CA ARG A 26 -7.23 -54.07 -7.14
C ARG A 26 -7.68 -52.97 -8.11
N VAL A 27 -8.84 -53.14 -8.75
CA VAL A 27 -9.38 -52.16 -9.69
C VAL A 27 -9.88 -50.91 -8.96
N ASN A 28 -10.54 -51.08 -7.81
CA ASN A 28 -10.98 -49.95 -6.99
C ASN A 28 -9.78 -49.16 -6.43
N THR A 29 -8.72 -49.86 -6.02
CA THR A 29 -7.46 -49.22 -5.58
C THR A 29 -6.80 -48.45 -6.72
N ALA A 30 -6.67 -49.06 -7.90
CA ALA A 30 -6.07 -48.40 -9.06
C ALA A 30 -6.86 -47.15 -9.49
N LEU A 31 -8.19 -47.23 -9.51
CA LEU A 31 -9.06 -46.07 -9.78
C LEU A 31 -8.90 -44.98 -8.71
N GLY A 32 -8.80 -45.35 -7.44
CA GLY A 32 -8.62 -44.38 -6.36
C GLY A 32 -7.27 -43.68 -6.41
N LEU A 33 -6.20 -44.41 -6.75
CA LEU A 33 -4.88 -43.83 -7.00
C LEU A 33 -4.87 -42.90 -8.23
N LEU A 34 -5.60 -43.27 -9.29
CA LEU A 34 -5.76 -42.43 -10.47
C LEU A 34 -6.54 -41.14 -10.16
N LEU A 35 -7.63 -41.24 -9.39
CA LEU A 35 -8.38 -40.07 -8.90
C LEU A 35 -7.51 -39.18 -8.01
N TYR A 36 -6.70 -39.77 -7.13
CA TYR A 36 -5.77 -39.00 -6.31
C TYR A 36 -4.71 -38.33 -7.18
N GLY A 37 -4.10 -39.02 -8.14
CA GLY A 37 -3.09 -38.42 -9.02
C GLY A 37 -3.64 -37.26 -9.85
N LEU A 38 -4.85 -37.40 -10.41
CA LEU A 38 -5.44 -36.39 -11.29
C LEU A 38 -6.06 -35.20 -10.54
N PHE A 39 -6.68 -35.44 -9.38
CA PHE A 39 -7.44 -34.40 -8.68
C PHE A 39 -6.95 -34.18 -7.25
N GLY A 40 -6.68 -35.28 -6.53
CA GLY A 40 -6.33 -35.21 -5.12
C GLY A 40 -4.96 -34.58 -4.84
N LEU A 41 -3.94 -34.85 -5.66
CA LEU A 41 -2.60 -34.32 -5.51
C LEU A 41 -2.56 -32.83 -5.88
N PRO A 42 -3.10 -32.36 -7.03
CA PRO A 42 -3.22 -30.93 -7.31
C PRO A 42 -3.96 -30.18 -6.22
N LEU A 43 -5.09 -30.72 -5.73
CA LEU A 43 -5.84 -30.10 -4.63
C LEU A 43 -5.03 -30.07 -3.32
N SER A 44 -4.25 -31.11 -3.03
CA SER A 44 -3.38 -31.13 -1.85
C SER A 44 -2.26 -30.09 -1.98
N ILE A 45 -1.67 -29.93 -3.17
CA ILE A 45 -0.63 -28.91 -3.39
C ILE A 45 -1.25 -27.52 -3.26
N LEU A 46 -2.40 -27.28 -3.87
CA LEU A 46 -3.14 -26.02 -3.77
C LEU A 46 -3.39 -25.67 -2.29
N LEU A 47 -4.02 -26.57 -1.53
CA LEU A 47 -4.30 -26.33 -0.11
C LEU A 47 -3.05 -26.17 0.75
N LEU A 48 -1.95 -26.83 0.39
CA LEU A 48 -0.67 -26.63 1.07
C LEU A 48 -0.12 -25.23 0.79
N LEU A 49 -0.13 -24.80 -0.47
CA LEU A 49 0.29 -23.45 -0.85
C LEU A 49 -0.58 -22.40 -0.19
N GLU A 50 -1.90 -22.58 -0.19
CA GLU A 50 -2.84 -21.69 0.51
C GLU A 50 -2.57 -21.62 2.01
N MET A 51 -2.34 -22.77 2.67
CA MET A 51 -1.91 -22.75 4.08
C MET A 51 -0.60 -21.99 4.26
N LEU A 52 0.38 -22.18 3.36
CA LEU A 52 1.65 -21.47 3.47
C LEU A 52 1.47 -19.96 3.26
N ILE A 53 0.58 -19.55 2.36
CA ILE A 53 0.18 -18.15 2.17
C ILE A 53 -0.48 -17.65 3.46
N VAL A 54 -1.51 -18.32 3.98
CA VAL A 54 -2.19 -17.92 5.22
C VAL A 54 -1.23 -17.87 6.41
N ILE A 55 -0.34 -18.86 6.58
CA ILE A 55 0.68 -18.86 7.63
C ILE A 55 1.63 -17.68 7.44
N ASN A 56 2.08 -17.43 6.21
CA ASN A 56 2.95 -16.29 5.92
C ASN A 56 2.23 -14.98 6.23
N THR A 57 0.99 -14.80 5.78
CA THR A 57 0.15 -13.64 6.08
C THR A 57 -0.06 -13.48 7.58
N GLN A 58 -0.33 -14.56 8.32
CA GLN A 58 -0.46 -14.52 9.78
C GLN A 58 0.86 -14.18 10.48
N LEU A 59 1.99 -14.69 10.00
CA LEU A 59 3.32 -14.31 10.51
C LEU A 59 3.63 -12.84 10.24
N MET A 60 3.11 -12.26 9.15
CA MET A 60 3.18 -10.81 8.91
C MET A 60 2.15 -10.04 9.77
N ALA A 61 0.99 -10.65 10.04
CA ALA A 61 -0.13 -10.06 10.76
C ALA A 61 0.10 -9.96 12.26
N GLN A 62 0.65 -11.02 12.87
CA GLN A 62 0.85 -11.08 14.31
C GLN A 62 1.75 -9.92 14.71
N PRO A 63 1.34 -9.10 15.70
CA PRO A 63 2.33 -8.30 16.40
C PRO A 63 3.38 -9.30 16.87
N MET A 64 4.65 -9.08 16.55
CA MET A 64 5.69 -9.68 17.37
C MET A 64 5.52 -9.03 18.74
N ASP A 65 4.62 -9.58 19.55
CA ASP A 65 4.70 -9.39 20.98
C ASP A 65 6.12 -9.79 21.37
N ASP A 66 6.76 -8.98 22.20
CA ASP A 66 8.19 -8.87 22.52
C ASP A 66 8.89 -10.17 23.04
N ASP A 67 8.32 -11.36 22.85
CA ASP A 67 8.81 -12.60 23.43
C ASP A 67 9.85 -13.32 22.53
N GLU A 68 11.09 -13.24 23.04
CA GLU A 68 12.34 -13.91 22.70
C GLU A 68 12.25 -15.33 22.09
N VAL A 69 12.10 -15.45 20.77
CA VAL A 69 12.45 -16.72 20.08
C VAL A 69 13.78 -16.56 19.32
N PRO A 70 14.85 -17.29 19.72
CA PRO A 70 16.12 -17.24 19.01
C PRO A 70 16.02 -17.97 17.66
N GLN A 71 16.04 -17.23 16.56
CA GLN A 71 16.07 -17.81 15.22
C GLN A 71 17.50 -18.14 14.77
N GLN A 72 17.69 -19.34 14.22
CA GLN A 72 18.97 -19.79 13.66
C GLN A 72 19.32 -19.08 12.35
N PRO A 73 20.60 -18.75 12.11
CA PRO A 73 21.02 -18.01 10.93
C PRO A 73 20.95 -18.88 9.67
N LEU A 74 20.12 -18.47 8.72
CA LEU A 74 20.18 -18.94 7.33
C LEU A 74 21.46 -18.38 6.66
N SER A 75 22.23 -19.27 6.02
CA SER A 75 23.51 -18.93 5.41
C SER A 75 23.33 -17.99 4.22
N SER A 76 24.06 -16.87 4.23
CA SER A 76 24.08 -15.87 3.16
C SER A 76 24.82 -16.37 1.91
N THR A 77 24.07 -16.72 0.87
CA THR A 77 24.59 -16.75 -0.50
C THR A 77 24.66 -15.33 -1.05
N SER A 78 25.73 -15.03 -1.78
CA SER A 78 25.98 -13.74 -2.43
C SER A 78 24.84 -13.40 -3.40
N TYR A 79 24.03 -12.41 -3.04
CA TYR A 79 22.96 -11.89 -3.87
C TYR A 79 23.55 -11.14 -5.08
N ASN A 80 23.30 -11.65 -6.28
CA ASN A 80 23.60 -11.03 -7.56
C ASN A 80 22.24 -10.83 -8.27
N PRO A 81 21.80 -9.60 -8.58
CA PRO A 81 20.44 -9.33 -9.08
C PRO A 81 20.22 -9.75 -10.55
N THR A 82 21.02 -10.68 -11.09
CA THR A 82 21.02 -11.05 -12.51
C THR A 82 19.94 -12.07 -12.91
N HIS A 83 18.89 -12.25 -12.12
CA HIS A 83 17.82 -13.23 -12.41
C HIS A 83 16.43 -12.61 -12.54
N HIS A 84 16.34 -11.43 -13.16
CA HIS A 84 15.18 -11.17 -14.00
C HIS A 84 15.20 -12.20 -15.15
N ARG A 85 14.03 -12.62 -15.67
CA ARG A 85 13.91 -12.96 -17.12
C ARG A 85 14.78 -11.94 -17.89
N PRO A 86 15.56 -12.27 -18.94
CA PRO A 86 16.37 -11.27 -19.64
C PRO A 86 15.42 -10.16 -20.08
N GLY A 87 15.46 -9.10 -19.31
CA GLY A 87 14.34 -8.26 -18.96
C GLY A 87 15.04 -7.00 -18.54
N ARG A 88 14.56 -5.94 -19.17
CA ARG A 88 15.42 -4.94 -19.76
C ARG A 88 16.49 -4.41 -18.79
N THR A 89 17.74 -4.34 -19.26
CA THR A 89 18.83 -3.78 -18.46
C THR A 89 18.51 -2.33 -18.08
N LEU A 90 19.07 -1.82 -16.98
CA LEU A 90 18.93 -0.40 -16.58
C LEU A 90 19.27 0.60 -17.72
N GLU A 91 20.00 0.16 -18.74
CA GLU A 91 20.36 0.91 -19.95
C GLU A 91 19.18 1.12 -20.92
N GLU A 92 18.10 0.34 -20.80
CA GLU A 92 16.89 0.46 -21.64
C GLU A 92 15.81 1.37 -21.02
N TRP A 93 16.11 2.01 -19.89
CA TRP A 93 15.24 3.04 -19.31
C TRP A 93 15.29 4.32 -20.15
N PRO A 94 14.16 5.01 -20.35
CA PRO A 94 14.17 6.35 -20.95
C PRO A 94 15.13 7.24 -20.15
N SER A 95 16.13 7.83 -20.81
CA SER A 95 17.14 8.65 -20.13
C SER A 95 16.54 9.90 -19.49
N ASP A 96 15.38 10.35 -19.98
CA ASP A 96 14.62 11.50 -19.49
C ASP A 96 13.51 11.11 -18.49
N LEU A 97 13.35 9.81 -18.23
CA LEU A 97 12.31 9.21 -17.40
C LEU A 97 10.87 9.52 -17.88
N GLN A 98 10.73 9.97 -19.13
CA GLN A 98 9.42 10.24 -19.73
C GLN A 98 8.84 8.99 -20.35
N VAL A 99 7.54 8.81 -20.17
CA VAL A 99 6.76 7.79 -20.86
C VAL A 99 5.53 8.43 -21.52
N THR A 100 5.15 7.89 -22.66
CA THR A 100 3.90 8.25 -23.33
C THR A 100 3.01 7.02 -23.34
N LEU A 101 1.97 7.03 -22.53
CA LEU A 101 1.07 5.89 -22.43
C LEU A 101 -0.06 6.01 -23.47
N PRO A 102 -0.68 4.89 -23.86
CA PRO A 102 -1.85 4.93 -24.74
C PRO A 102 -2.95 5.85 -24.18
N GLY A 103 -3.66 6.52 -25.09
CA GLY A 103 -4.72 7.48 -24.72
C GLY A 103 -4.23 8.83 -24.21
N TYR A 104 -2.92 9.02 -23.99
CA TYR A 104 -2.39 10.31 -23.58
C TYR A 104 -2.55 11.35 -24.69
N ALA A 105 -3.30 12.41 -24.38
CA ALA A 105 -3.28 13.63 -25.16
C ALA A 105 -2.38 14.62 -24.42
N ASP A 106 -1.32 15.09 -25.09
CA ASP A 106 -0.42 16.11 -24.56
C ASP A 106 -1.17 17.45 -24.42
N LYS A 107 -1.94 17.54 -23.34
CA LYS A 107 -2.49 18.78 -22.81
C LYS A 107 -1.56 19.17 -21.66
N ALA A 108 -0.36 19.64 -21.99
CA ALA A 108 0.62 20.08 -21.00
C ALA A 108 -0.08 20.92 -19.92
N SER A 109 -0.08 20.41 -18.69
CA SER A 109 -0.62 21.13 -17.54
C SER A 109 0.10 22.47 -17.46
N GLN A 110 -0.66 23.57 -17.39
CA GLN A 110 -0.03 24.87 -17.22
C GLN A 110 0.75 24.85 -15.90
N PRO A 111 2.00 25.34 -15.88
CA PRO A 111 2.75 25.41 -14.64
C PRO A 111 1.96 26.24 -13.61
N PRO A 112 1.96 25.83 -12.33
CA PRO A 112 1.24 26.58 -11.29
C PRO A 112 1.69 28.05 -11.24
N ASP A 113 0.72 28.97 -11.20
CA ASP A 113 1.00 30.41 -11.15
C ASP A 113 1.33 30.84 -9.71
N PRO A 114 2.60 31.19 -9.40
CA PRO A 114 3.03 31.52 -8.05
C PRO A 114 2.45 32.86 -7.54
N THR A 115 1.78 33.63 -8.39
CA THR A 115 1.14 34.90 -8.00
C THR A 115 -0.26 34.71 -7.41
N LEU A 116 -0.83 33.51 -7.53
CA LEU A 116 -2.14 33.20 -6.98
C LEU A 116 -2.13 33.14 -5.44
N PRO A 117 -3.29 33.36 -4.80
CA PRO A 117 -3.47 33.02 -3.39
C PRO A 117 -3.07 31.56 -3.13
N ARG A 118 -2.43 31.31 -1.97
CA ARG A 118 -1.87 30.00 -1.61
C ARG A 118 -2.79 28.82 -1.90
N ASP A 119 -4.06 28.91 -1.52
CA ASP A 119 -5.00 27.78 -1.69
C ASP A 119 -5.26 27.52 -3.18
N GLN A 120 -5.39 28.54 -4.02
CA GLN A 120 -5.55 28.39 -5.48
C GLN A 120 -4.26 27.89 -6.14
N PHE A 121 -3.09 28.36 -5.65
CA PHE A 121 -1.80 27.85 -6.09
C PHE A 121 -1.64 26.36 -5.75
N TYR A 122 -2.07 25.92 -4.55
CA TYR A 122 -2.05 24.53 -4.15
C TYR A 122 -3.01 23.66 -4.96
N ASP A 123 -4.19 24.17 -5.32
CA ASP A 123 -5.11 23.46 -6.21
C ASP A 123 -4.47 23.25 -7.60
N GLN A 124 -3.78 24.26 -8.14
CA GLN A 124 -3.03 24.12 -9.40
C GLN A 124 -1.85 23.16 -9.26
N LEU A 125 -1.14 23.19 -8.13
CA LEU A 125 -0.04 22.27 -7.85
C LEU A 125 -0.53 20.83 -7.79
N LEU A 126 -1.64 20.57 -7.10
CA LEU A 126 -2.24 19.25 -7.02
C LEU A 126 -2.71 18.72 -8.38
N ALA A 127 -3.28 19.57 -9.22
CA ALA A 127 -3.65 19.19 -10.58
C ALA A 127 -2.42 18.92 -11.48
N SER A 128 -1.39 19.76 -11.38
CA SER A 128 -0.19 19.66 -12.22
C SER A 128 0.66 18.42 -11.93
N TYR A 129 0.61 17.93 -10.69
CA TYR A 129 1.41 16.79 -10.22
C TYR A 129 0.55 15.55 -9.92
N SER A 130 -0.72 15.56 -10.35
CA SER A 130 -1.64 14.43 -10.15
C SER A 130 -1.08 13.17 -10.82
N PRO A 131 -1.22 11.97 -10.22
CA PRO A 131 -0.62 10.77 -10.78
C PRO A 131 -1.33 10.28 -12.06
N THR A 132 -0.59 9.65 -12.96
CA THR A 132 -1.16 8.73 -13.96
C THR A 132 -1.13 7.32 -13.37
N ILE A 133 -2.30 6.66 -13.33
CA ILE A 133 -2.47 5.41 -12.60
C ILE A 133 -2.66 4.26 -13.60
N LEU A 134 -1.72 3.30 -13.61
CA LEU A 134 -1.87 2.01 -14.27
C LEU A 134 -2.54 1.06 -13.28
N HIS A 135 -3.85 0.88 -13.42
CA HIS A 135 -4.64 0.09 -12.50
C HIS A 135 -4.90 -1.29 -13.07
N LYS A 136 -4.48 -2.35 -12.37
CA LYS A 136 -4.81 -3.73 -12.76
C LYS A 136 -6.21 -4.08 -12.25
N MET A 137 -7.04 -4.62 -13.13
CA MET A 137 -8.39 -5.06 -12.79
C MET A 137 -8.38 -6.56 -12.48
N GLY A 138 -9.01 -6.92 -11.38
CA GLY A 138 -9.23 -8.29 -10.97
C GLY A 138 -10.55 -8.84 -11.50
N HIS A 139 -11.09 -9.82 -10.77
CA HIS A 139 -12.31 -10.54 -11.15
C HIS A 139 -13.58 -9.85 -10.64
N GLU A 140 -13.45 -8.84 -9.76
CA GLU A 140 -14.54 -7.96 -9.34
C GLU A 140 -14.16 -6.48 -9.58
N PRO A 141 -14.23 -6.01 -10.84
CA PRO A 141 -13.79 -4.68 -11.24
C PRO A 141 -14.41 -3.51 -10.46
N LEU A 142 -15.58 -3.71 -9.85
CA LEU A 142 -16.24 -2.70 -9.03
C LEU A 142 -15.41 -2.31 -7.80
N TRP A 143 -14.67 -3.27 -7.24
CA TRP A 143 -13.83 -3.06 -6.06
C TRP A 143 -12.50 -2.39 -6.39
N ASP A 144 -11.99 -2.62 -7.60
CA ASP A 144 -10.73 -2.06 -8.06
C ASP A 144 -10.81 -0.56 -8.42
N ILE A 145 -11.99 0.02 -8.67
CA ILE A 145 -12.07 1.45 -9.03
C ILE A 145 -11.89 2.34 -7.78
N PRO A 146 -10.87 3.22 -7.74
CA PRO A 146 -10.73 4.15 -6.63
C PRO A 146 -11.86 5.18 -6.63
N THR A 147 -12.47 5.45 -5.49
CA THR A 147 -13.66 6.30 -5.34
C THR A 147 -13.57 7.18 -4.09
N ASP A 148 -14.53 8.09 -3.91
CA ASP A 148 -14.70 8.84 -2.67
C ASP A 148 -15.28 7.91 -1.60
N ILE A 149 -14.89 8.05 -0.33
CA ILE A 149 -15.52 7.28 0.77
C ILE A 149 -16.99 7.66 0.99
N PHE A 150 -17.41 8.83 0.49
CA PHE A 150 -18.77 9.36 0.53
C PHE A 150 -19.40 9.40 -0.87
N PHE A 151 -19.06 8.45 -1.75
CA PHE A 151 -19.44 8.46 -3.16
C PHE A 151 -20.94 8.51 -3.44
N ASP A 152 -21.77 8.10 -2.48
CA ASP A 152 -23.23 8.08 -2.53
C ASP A 152 -23.87 9.18 -1.65
N GLY A 153 -23.06 10.01 -1.00
CA GLY A 153 -23.49 11.06 -0.07
C GLY A 153 -23.85 10.56 1.34
N ASP A 154 -23.76 9.25 1.61
CA ASP A 154 -23.83 8.72 2.97
C ASP A 154 -22.49 8.97 3.69
N THR A 155 -22.56 9.18 5.00
CA THR A 155 -21.38 9.40 5.86
C THR A 155 -21.00 8.19 6.70
N ASP A 156 -21.80 7.11 6.67
CA ASP A 156 -21.48 5.86 7.35
C ASP A 156 -20.72 4.90 6.40
N PRO A 157 -19.38 4.81 6.46
CA PRO A 157 -18.61 4.00 5.52
C PRO A 157 -18.88 2.48 5.63
N ARG A 158 -19.60 2.02 6.66
CA ARG A 158 -19.91 0.60 6.89
C ARG A 158 -20.85 0.02 5.85
N ASN A 159 -21.66 0.85 5.19
CA ASN A 159 -22.58 0.40 4.17
C ASN A 159 -22.05 0.63 2.74
N ASN A 160 -20.81 1.12 2.59
CA ASN A 160 -20.20 1.41 1.29
C ASN A 160 -20.22 0.21 0.34
N VAL A 161 -19.88 -0.99 0.82
CA VAL A 161 -19.94 -2.21 -0.02
C VAL A 161 -21.35 -2.47 -0.52
N SER A 162 -22.35 -2.41 0.37
CA SER A 162 -23.75 -2.62 -0.02
C SER A 162 -24.27 -1.53 -0.96
N ASN A 163 -23.85 -0.28 -0.77
CA ASN A 163 -24.28 0.84 -1.59
C ASN A 163 -23.64 0.78 -2.98
N ALA A 164 -22.36 0.41 -3.06
CA ALA A 164 -21.68 0.18 -4.34
C ALA A 164 -22.33 -0.97 -5.12
N LEU A 165 -22.68 -2.09 -4.48
CA LEU A 165 -23.45 -3.17 -5.13
C LEU A 165 -24.81 -2.69 -5.65
N SER A 166 -25.51 -1.89 -4.85
CA SER A 166 -26.83 -1.34 -5.21
C SER A 166 -26.74 -0.42 -6.43
N LEU A 167 -25.70 0.42 -6.49
CA LEU A 167 -25.46 1.34 -7.60
C LEU A 167 -24.90 0.63 -8.84
N GLY A 168 -24.16 -0.46 -8.65
CA GLY A 168 -23.50 -1.22 -9.73
C GLY A 168 -22.33 -0.47 -10.39
N THR A 169 -21.95 0.70 -9.87
CA THR A 169 -20.84 1.52 -10.34
C THR A 169 -20.44 2.53 -9.25
N VAL A 170 -19.23 3.06 -9.34
CA VAL A 170 -18.71 4.13 -8.48
C VAL A 170 -17.96 5.17 -9.32
N PRO A 171 -17.99 6.47 -8.96
CA PRO A 171 -17.19 7.47 -9.64
C PRO A 171 -15.70 7.25 -9.39
N ALA A 172 -14.86 7.44 -10.40
CA ALA A 172 -13.41 7.39 -10.23
C ALA A 172 -12.93 8.67 -9.52
N VAL A 173 -12.38 8.53 -8.31
CA VAL A 173 -11.89 9.65 -7.49
C VAL A 173 -10.54 9.32 -6.89
N VAL A 174 -9.62 10.28 -6.93
CA VAL A 174 -8.36 10.28 -6.19
C VAL A 174 -8.42 11.44 -5.21
N HIS A 175 -8.02 11.21 -3.95
CA HIS A 175 -7.92 12.31 -3.00
C HIS A 175 -6.51 12.90 -3.05
N GLY A 176 -6.37 14.21 -3.02
CA GLY A 176 -5.09 14.91 -3.02
C GLY A 176 -5.04 16.07 -2.05
N GLU A 177 -3.88 16.30 -1.44
CA GLU A 177 -3.65 17.49 -0.62
C GLU A 177 -2.17 17.90 -0.61
N VAL A 178 -1.89 19.20 -0.62
CA VAL A 178 -0.57 19.73 -0.24
C VAL A 178 -0.46 19.63 1.28
N ILE A 179 0.11 18.53 1.78
CA ILE A 179 0.16 18.26 3.22
C ILE A 179 1.17 19.18 3.93
N ALA A 180 2.21 19.63 3.24
CA ALA A 180 3.18 20.56 3.81
C ALA A 180 3.90 21.41 2.77
N GLU A 181 4.34 22.58 3.21
CA GLU A 181 5.29 23.43 2.50
C GLU A 181 6.44 23.76 3.44
N THR A 182 7.67 23.51 3.01
CA THR A 182 8.90 23.89 3.72
C THR A 182 9.64 24.98 2.95
N HIS A 183 10.76 25.46 3.46
CA HIS A 183 11.59 26.44 2.77
C HIS A 183 12.00 25.98 1.35
N ASP A 184 12.27 24.68 1.17
CA ASP A 184 12.85 24.11 -0.04
C ASP A 184 11.90 23.24 -0.87
N ALA A 185 10.74 22.84 -0.33
CA ALA A 185 9.88 21.87 -1.00
C ALA A 185 8.38 22.07 -0.75
N TYR A 186 7.59 21.47 -1.64
CA TYR A 186 6.19 21.13 -1.40
C TYR A 186 6.07 19.62 -1.20
N TYR A 187 5.23 19.22 -0.26
CA TYR A 187 4.90 17.82 -0.01
C TYR A 187 3.43 17.60 -0.33
N LEU A 188 3.17 16.71 -1.28
CA LEU A 188 1.82 16.37 -1.72
C LEU A 188 1.53 14.93 -1.35
N THR A 189 0.30 14.62 -0.97
CA THR A 189 -0.17 13.24 -0.85
C THR A 189 -1.28 13.01 -1.87
N TYR A 190 -1.31 11.79 -2.42
CA TYR A 190 -2.46 11.29 -3.19
C TYR A 190 -2.88 9.95 -2.62
N MET A 191 -4.19 9.74 -2.51
CA MET A 191 -4.79 8.62 -1.81
C MET A 191 -5.92 8.03 -2.65
N LEU A 192 -5.92 6.70 -2.74
CA LEU A 192 -6.83 5.88 -3.53
C LEU A 192 -7.63 5.01 -2.54
N TYR A 193 -8.88 5.42 -2.31
CA TYR A 193 -9.80 4.63 -1.50
C TYR A 193 -10.56 3.66 -2.41
N HIS A 194 -10.54 2.38 -2.06
CA HIS A 194 -11.33 1.34 -2.73
C HIS A 194 -12.43 0.89 -1.79
N VAL A 195 -13.59 0.52 -2.33
CA VAL A 195 -14.76 0.14 -1.51
C VAL A 195 -14.52 -1.16 -0.74
N LYS A 196 -13.70 -2.06 -1.27
CA LYS A 196 -13.38 -3.36 -0.66
C LYS A 196 -11.98 -3.80 -1.09
N ASP A 197 -11.14 -4.22 -0.14
CA ASP A 197 -10.02 -5.12 -0.44
C ASP A 197 -10.58 -6.55 -0.48
N TYR A 198 -10.39 -7.24 -1.59
CA TYR A 198 -11.01 -8.54 -1.86
C TYR A 198 -9.96 -9.53 -2.35
N ASP A 199 -10.26 -10.83 -2.23
CA ASP A 199 -9.36 -11.89 -2.67
C ASP A 199 -10.08 -12.84 -3.64
N LEU A 200 -9.36 -13.85 -4.12
CA LEU A 200 -9.96 -14.92 -4.89
C LEU A 200 -11.13 -15.56 -4.11
N PRO A 201 -12.24 -15.96 -4.76
CA PRO A 201 -13.43 -16.41 -4.05
C PRO A 201 -13.18 -17.63 -3.15
N VAL A 202 -12.22 -18.49 -3.54
CA VAL A 202 -11.82 -19.65 -2.73
C VAL A 202 -11.10 -19.23 -1.44
N ARG A 203 -10.34 -18.14 -1.45
CA ARG A 203 -9.61 -17.64 -0.28
C ARG A 203 -10.56 -16.92 0.66
N GLU A 204 -11.46 -16.08 0.13
CA GLU A 204 -12.52 -15.46 0.92
C GLU A 204 -13.40 -16.51 1.60
N ALA A 205 -13.79 -17.58 0.88
CA ALA A 205 -14.59 -18.67 1.44
C ALA A 205 -13.87 -19.48 2.54
N LEU A 206 -12.54 -19.39 2.62
CA LEU A 206 -11.71 -20.11 3.59
C LEU A 206 -11.26 -19.22 4.76
N SER A 207 -11.16 -17.90 4.57
CA SER A 207 -10.64 -16.99 5.58
C SER A 207 -11.06 -15.54 5.36
N ASP A 208 -11.73 -14.99 6.38
CA ASP A 208 -12.08 -13.56 6.50
C ASP A 208 -10.86 -12.66 6.77
N ALA A 209 -9.65 -13.23 6.90
CA ALA A 209 -8.42 -12.48 7.11
C ALA A 209 -7.76 -12.03 5.79
N THR A 210 -8.36 -12.39 4.64
CA THR A 210 -7.80 -12.15 3.31
C THR A 210 -8.49 -11.03 2.54
N PHE A 211 -9.58 -10.50 3.09
CA PHE A 211 -10.35 -9.40 2.52
C PHE A 211 -10.89 -8.51 3.65
N HIS A 212 -11.31 -7.30 3.32
CA HIS A 212 -12.01 -6.40 4.24
C HIS A 212 -12.73 -5.28 3.49
N ASP A 213 -13.77 -4.73 4.12
CA ASP A 213 -14.43 -3.53 3.61
C ASP A 213 -13.50 -2.33 3.70
N GLY A 214 -13.47 -1.53 2.64
CA GLY A 214 -12.59 -0.39 2.48
C GLY A 214 -11.13 -0.81 2.27
N ASP A 215 -10.44 -0.13 1.38
CA ASP A 215 -8.98 -0.15 1.32
C ASP A 215 -8.51 1.27 1.07
N ASN A 216 -7.36 1.64 1.60
CA ASN A 216 -6.86 2.99 1.43
C ASN A 216 -5.35 3.03 1.29
N GLU A 217 -4.95 3.26 0.06
CA GLU A 217 -3.57 3.17 -0.40
C GLU A 217 -3.14 4.50 -1.03
N GLY A 218 -1.86 4.70 -1.31
CA GLY A 218 -1.44 5.93 -1.97
C GLY A 218 0.03 6.26 -1.87
N ILE A 219 0.32 7.56 -2.02
CA ILE A 219 1.67 8.07 -2.17
C ILE A 219 1.87 9.41 -1.48
N GLN A 220 3.14 9.77 -1.32
CA GLN A 220 3.60 11.11 -1.02
C GLN A 220 4.71 11.52 -1.99
N LEU A 221 4.63 12.75 -2.47
CA LEU A 221 5.60 13.38 -3.36
C LEU A 221 6.36 14.46 -2.60
N ARG A 222 7.65 14.58 -2.89
CA ARG A 222 8.44 15.79 -2.61
C ARG A 222 8.73 16.51 -3.92
N ILE A 223 8.26 17.75 -4.04
CA ILE A 223 8.55 18.66 -5.15
C ILE A 223 9.56 19.70 -4.67
N ASP A 224 10.72 19.74 -5.31
CA ASP A 224 11.72 20.76 -5.03
C ASP A 224 11.28 22.13 -5.59
N LYS A 225 11.28 23.17 -4.75
CA LYS A 225 10.81 24.51 -5.12
C LYS A 225 11.67 25.21 -6.16
N ALA A 226 12.97 24.93 -6.18
CA ALA A 226 13.90 25.63 -7.08
C ALA A 226 13.77 25.11 -8.51
N SER A 227 13.63 23.79 -8.67
CA SER A 227 13.54 23.12 -9.96
C SER A 227 12.11 22.82 -10.40
N MET A 228 11.14 22.85 -9.48
CA MET A 228 9.77 22.36 -9.69
C MET A 228 9.77 20.94 -10.26
N GLN A 229 10.65 20.08 -9.72
CA GLN A 229 10.70 18.67 -10.08
C GLN A 229 10.32 17.80 -8.89
N VAL A 230 9.63 16.69 -9.19
CA VAL A 230 9.47 15.61 -8.22
C VAL A 230 10.82 14.95 -8.00
N THR A 231 11.40 15.14 -6.81
CA THR A 231 12.72 14.58 -6.47
C THR A 231 12.61 13.21 -5.83
N LEU A 232 11.48 12.95 -5.16
CA LEU A 232 11.27 11.76 -4.36
C LEU A 232 9.80 11.42 -4.28
N VAL A 233 9.51 10.12 -4.30
CA VAL A 233 8.19 9.55 -4.15
C VAL A 233 8.28 8.42 -3.15
N GLU A 234 7.30 8.37 -2.26
CA GLU A 234 7.11 7.26 -1.35
C GLU A 234 5.68 6.75 -1.51
N THR A 235 5.54 5.44 -1.68
CA THR A 235 4.26 4.78 -1.88
C THR A 235 3.98 3.82 -0.74
N TRP A 236 2.72 3.60 -0.44
CA TRP A 236 2.28 2.58 0.50
C TRP A 236 1.87 1.33 -0.30
N PHE A 237 2.45 0.18 0.04
CA PHE A 237 2.23 -1.10 -0.66
C PHE A 237 2.16 -2.23 0.37
N HIS A 238 0.97 -2.72 0.70
CA HIS A 238 0.75 -3.80 1.69
C HIS A 238 1.42 -3.52 3.05
N ASN A 239 1.16 -2.35 3.63
CA ASN A 239 1.76 -1.91 4.91
C ASN A 239 3.30 -1.75 4.85
N ARG A 240 3.83 -1.34 3.69
CA ARG A 240 5.23 -1.00 3.50
C ARG A 240 5.41 0.28 2.73
N PHE A 241 6.44 1.02 3.09
CA PHE A 241 6.85 2.17 2.29
C PHE A 241 7.86 1.77 1.22
N PHE A 242 7.51 2.06 -0.03
CA PHE A 242 8.41 1.90 -1.17
C PHE A 242 8.83 3.27 -1.71
N LEU A 243 10.13 3.45 -1.91
CA LEU A 243 10.68 4.68 -2.46
C LEU A 243 11.02 4.54 -3.93
N CYS A 244 10.70 5.59 -4.68
CA CYS A 244 11.23 5.78 -6.01
C CYS A 244 11.73 7.21 -6.18
N ASN A 245 12.78 7.37 -6.97
CA ASN A 245 13.32 8.68 -7.31
C ASN A 245 13.89 8.66 -8.72
N ARG A 246 14.42 9.81 -9.17
CA ARG A 246 14.95 9.93 -10.54
C ARG A 246 16.26 9.14 -10.76
N THR A 247 17.06 8.92 -9.71
CA THR A 247 18.40 8.33 -9.84
C THR A 247 18.40 6.80 -9.74
N GLY A 248 17.49 6.24 -8.94
CA GLY A 248 17.52 4.84 -8.51
C GLY A 248 18.42 4.61 -7.29
N GLU A 249 18.92 5.67 -6.66
CA GLU A 249 19.90 5.61 -5.56
C GLU A 249 19.34 6.22 -4.27
N SER A 250 19.62 5.59 -3.12
CA SER A 250 19.31 6.11 -1.77
C SER A 250 20.54 5.96 -0.89
N GLN A 251 20.77 6.94 0.00
CA GLN A 251 21.79 6.90 1.04
C GLN A 251 21.20 6.56 2.43
N GLY A 252 19.87 6.40 2.52
CA GLY A 252 19.14 6.27 3.77
C GLY A 252 18.91 4.83 4.21
N THR A 253 17.94 4.68 5.12
CA THR A 253 17.57 3.39 5.70
C THR A 253 16.82 2.50 4.71
N GLU A 254 16.13 3.12 3.74
CA GLU A 254 15.29 2.42 2.79
C GLU A 254 15.89 2.41 1.37
N PRO A 255 15.89 1.26 0.68
CA PRO A 255 16.37 1.18 -0.70
C PRO A 255 15.40 1.85 -1.66
N ILE A 256 15.90 2.34 -2.80
CA ILE A 256 15.05 2.70 -3.93
C ILE A 256 14.61 1.42 -4.66
N GLN A 257 13.31 1.23 -4.82
CA GLN A 257 12.72 0.06 -5.48
C GLN A 257 12.81 0.19 -7.00
N THR A 258 12.60 1.39 -7.51
CA THR A 258 12.56 1.67 -8.95
C THR A 258 12.85 3.15 -9.23
N ARG A 259 13.13 3.50 -10.48
CA ARG A 259 13.17 4.92 -10.88
C ARG A 259 11.76 5.46 -11.11
N SER A 260 11.53 6.70 -10.75
CA SER A 260 10.28 7.41 -11.03
C SER A 260 10.12 7.62 -12.53
N LEU A 261 8.98 7.20 -13.09
CA LEU A 261 8.59 7.46 -14.48
C LEU A 261 7.49 8.50 -14.53
N PHE A 262 7.53 9.38 -15.51
CA PHE A 262 6.61 10.51 -15.62
C PHE A 262 5.91 10.52 -16.97
N GLU A 263 4.61 10.79 -16.97
CA GLU A 263 3.87 11.16 -18.16
C GLU A 263 3.73 12.69 -18.19
N GLY A 264 3.99 13.31 -19.35
CA GLY A 264 3.86 14.78 -19.50
C GLY A 264 4.80 15.61 -18.62
N GLY A 265 5.92 15.06 -18.15
CA GLY A 265 6.91 15.76 -17.35
C GLY A 265 6.67 15.74 -15.83
N THR A 266 5.41 15.80 -15.39
CA THR A 266 5.04 16.04 -13.98
C THR A 266 4.19 14.94 -13.36
N HIS A 267 3.46 14.16 -14.15
CA HIS A 267 2.53 13.14 -13.65
C HIS A 267 3.28 11.84 -13.37
N ILE A 268 3.56 11.56 -12.10
CA ILE A 268 4.18 10.28 -11.70
C ILE A 268 3.32 9.11 -12.19
N VAL A 269 3.94 8.10 -12.79
CA VAL A 269 3.24 6.89 -13.22
C VAL A 269 3.27 5.87 -12.10
N LEU A 270 2.08 5.53 -11.60
CA LEU A 270 1.86 4.54 -10.56
C LEU A 270 1.35 3.25 -11.15
N PHE A 271 1.67 2.13 -10.50
CA PHE A 271 1.01 0.85 -10.68
C PHE A 271 0.18 0.55 -9.43
N VAL A 272 -1.06 0.10 -9.64
CA VAL A 272 -1.99 -0.28 -8.58
C VAL A 272 -2.46 -1.69 -8.84
N GLN A 273 -2.29 -2.55 -7.83
CA GLN A 273 -2.64 -3.96 -7.90
C GLN A 273 -4.17 -4.16 -7.79
N SER A 274 -4.70 -5.23 -8.39
CA SER A 274 -6.05 -5.75 -8.11
C SER A 274 -6.04 -6.61 -6.84
N MET A 275 -7.20 -6.78 -6.18
CA MET A 275 -7.39 -7.76 -5.08
C MET A 275 -6.44 -7.58 -3.87
N GLY A 276 -6.17 -6.33 -3.47
CA GLY A 276 -5.22 -5.99 -2.40
C GLY A 276 -4.35 -4.81 -2.79
N HIS A 277 -4.90 -3.60 -2.76
CA HIS A 277 -4.57 -2.52 -3.71
C HIS A 277 -3.27 -1.76 -3.44
N GLY A 278 -2.18 -2.48 -3.18
CA GLY A 278 -0.85 -1.92 -3.04
C GLY A 278 -0.51 -0.95 -4.17
N VAL A 279 -0.07 0.25 -3.79
CA VAL A 279 0.36 1.31 -4.72
C VAL A 279 1.88 1.36 -4.78
N ARG A 280 2.44 1.32 -5.98
CA ARG A 280 3.88 1.51 -6.19
C ARG A 280 4.18 2.34 -7.43
N CYS A 281 5.38 2.89 -7.50
CA CYS A 281 5.85 3.48 -8.74
C CYS A 281 5.89 2.40 -9.84
N ALA A 282 5.46 2.75 -11.04
CA ALA A 282 5.52 1.87 -12.17
C ALA A 282 6.98 1.53 -12.53
N SER A 283 7.14 0.34 -13.09
CA SER A 283 8.38 -0.21 -13.60
C SER A 283 8.20 -0.60 -15.06
N PRO A 284 9.28 -0.79 -15.83
CA PRO A 284 9.19 -1.19 -17.22
C PRO A 284 8.37 -2.47 -17.46
N ALA A 285 8.37 -3.41 -16.51
CA ALA A 285 7.62 -4.66 -16.61
C ALA A 285 6.10 -4.43 -16.63
N ASP A 286 5.62 -3.37 -15.97
CA ASP A 286 4.19 -3.07 -15.88
C ASP A 286 3.61 -2.65 -17.24
N PHE A 287 4.44 -2.10 -18.13
CA PHE A 287 4.02 -1.70 -19.47
C PHE A 287 3.76 -2.88 -20.40
N ASP A 288 4.49 -3.98 -20.22
CA ASP A 288 4.28 -5.20 -21.00
C ASP A 288 2.93 -5.85 -20.67
N GLU A 289 2.39 -5.58 -19.48
CA GLU A 289 1.13 -6.14 -18.99
C GLU A 289 -0.10 -5.29 -19.31
N LEU A 290 0.07 -4.08 -19.82
CA LEU A 290 -1.03 -3.15 -20.11
C LEU A 290 -2.06 -3.70 -21.10
N ALA A 291 -1.69 -4.70 -21.90
CA ALA A 291 -2.56 -5.29 -22.90
C ALA A 291 -3.68 -6.18 -22.32
N SER A 292 -3.66 -6.47 -21.02
CA SER A 292 -4.65 -7.33 -20.37
C SER A 292 -5.08 -6.78 -19.03
N ASN A 293 -6.39 -6.59 -18.87
CA ASN A 293 -7.03 -6.24 -17.60
C ASN A 293 -6.42 -5.02 -16.93
N SER A 294 -6.16 -3.97 -17.70
CA SER A 294 -5.57 -2.74 -17.19
C SER A 294 -6.39 -1.51 -17.57
N LYS A 295 -6.55 -0.59 -16.63
CA LYS A 295 -7.10 0.74 -16.89
C LYS A 295 -6.04 1.79 -16.65
N ILE A 296 -5.98 2.80 -17.51
CA ILE A 296 -5.11 3.97 -17.32
C ILE A 296 -5.99 5.15 -16.92
N LEU A 297 -5.88 5.55 -15.65
CA LEU A 297 -6.66 6.65 -15.09
C LEU A 297 -5.78 7.91 -15.01
N ARG A 298 -6.36 9.04 -15.41
CA ARG A 298 -5.72 10.37 -15.38
C ARG A 298 -6.68 11.39 -14.80
N LEU A 299 -6.17 12.49 -14.26
CA LEU A 299 -7.03 13.59 -13.84
C LEU A 299 -7.80 14.12 -15.06
N ALA A 300 -9.12 14.16 -14.97
CA ALA A 300 -9.93 14.75 -16.01
C ALA A 300 -9.73 16.27 -16.04
N SER A 301 -9.33 16.80 -17.20
CA SER A 301 -9.18 18.25 -17.39
C SER A 301 -10.50 19.01 -17.30
N ASP A 302 -11.60 18.33 -17.62
CA ASP A 302 -12.96 18.83 -17.53
C ASP A 302 -13.85 17.73 -16.93
N PRO A 303 -14.53 17.97 -15.79
CA PRO A 303 -15.47 17.01 -15.21
C PRO A 303 -16.58 16.58 -16.18
N ASP A 304 -16.98 17.43 -17.12
CA ASP A 304 -18.00 17.11 -18.13
C ASP A 304 -17.45 16.19 -19.25
N GLU A 305 -16.13 16.12 -19.41
CA GLU A 305 -15.44 15.21 -20.33
C GLU A 305 -14.95 13.92 -19.63
N LEU A 306 -15.34 13.70 -18.37
CA LEU A 306 -14.92 12.54 -17.58
C LEU A 306 -15.40 11.24 -18.23
N ILE A 307 -14.46 10.43 -18.71
CA ILE A 307 -14.73 9.08 -19.18
C ILE A 307 -14.69 8.16 -17.96
N ALA A 308 -15.87 7.75 -17.49
CA ALA A 308 -15.99 6.82 -16.37
C ALA A 308 -15.41 5.44 -16.74
N PRO A 309 -14.74 4.75 -15.80
CA PRO A 309 -14.27 3.40 -16.02
C PRO A 309 -15.43 2.43 -16.22
N GLY A 310 -15.32 1.54 -17.20
CA GLY A 310 -16.23 0.40 -17.28
C GLY A 310 -16.01 -0.55 -16.10
N ILE A 311 -17.11 -1.03 -15.50
CA ILE A 311 -17.08 -2.08 -14.45
C ILE A 311 -16.90 -3.44 -15.14
N ASN A 312 -15.70 -3.65 -15.68
CA ASN A 312 -15.27 -4.84 -16.40
C ASN A 312 -13.74 -4.97 -16.34
N ASP A 313 -13.22 -6.14 -16.71
CA ASP A 313 -11.79 -6.41 -16.80
C ASP A 313 -11.22 -6.05 -18.19
N HIS A 314 -11.95 -5.31 -19.02
CA HIS A 314 -11.41 -4.87 -20.30
C HIS A 314 -10.37 -3.79 -20.10
N THR A 315 -9.43 -3.77 -21.04
CA THR A 315 -8.38 -2.78 -21.05
C THR A 315 -8.91 -1.44 -21.57
N GLU A 316 -8.72 -0.38 -20.79
CA GLU A 316 -9.23 0.97 -21.09
C GLU A 316 -8.13 2.01 -20.84
N TYR A 317 -7.69 2.70 -21.89
CA TYR A 317 -6.51 3.57 -21.82
C TYR A 317 -6.78 5.05 -21.55
N ASN A 318 -8.04 5.46 -21.51
CA ASN A 318 -8.42 6.86 -21.42
C ASN A 318 -9.54 7.06 -20.41
N ILE A 319 -9.30 6.67 -19.16
CA ILE A 319 -10.23 6.88 -18.05
C ILE A 319 -9.84 8.17 -17.33
N GLY A 320 -10.85 8.96 -16.99
CA GLY A 320 -10.66 10.13 -16.14
C GLY A 320 -11.01 9.82 -14.68
N TYR A 321 -10.32 10.47 -13.74
CA TYR A 321 -10.74 10.56 -12.34
C TYR A 321 -10.94 12.02 -11.93
N GLN A 322 -11.71 12.22 -10.86
CA GLN A 322 -11.85 13.50 -10.17
C GLN A 322 -10.85 13.61 -9.02
N LEU A 323 -10.38 14.82 -8.74
CA LEU A 323 -9.52 15.10 -7.60
C LEU A 323 -10.35 15.65 -6.44
N ALA A 324 -10.43 14.90 -5.33
CA ALA A 324 -11.10 15.31 -4.10
C ALA A 324 -10.08 15.77 -3.04
N SER A 325 -10.48 16.64 -2.11
CA SER A 325 -9.59 17.09 -1.03
C SER A 325 -9.65 16.15 0.18
N LEU A 326 -8.54 16.01 0.90
CA LEU A 326 -8.49 15.31 2.20
C LEU A 326 -8.97 16.17 3.38
N LYS A 327 -9.26 17.46 3.19
CA LYS A 327 -9.74 18.36 4.26
C LYS A 327 -10.95 17.84 5.03
N PRO A 328 -11.98 17.21 4.40
CA PRO A 328 -13.10 16.62 5.14
C PRO A 328 -12.63 15.54 6.12
N TRP A 329 -11.67 14.72 5.73
CA TRP A 329 -11.12 13.64 6.57
C TRP A 329 -10.39 14.22 7.79
N TYR A 330 -9.58 15.27 7.59
CA TYR A 330 -8.89 15.95 8.70
C TYR A 330 -9.86 16.56 9.71
N ARG A 331 -10.96 17.17 9.25
CA ARG A 331 -11.98 17.72 10.15
C ARG A 331 -12.66 16.66 11.01
N LEU A 332 -12.71 15.42 10.52
CA LEU A 332 -13.30 14.28 11.21
C LEU A 332 -12.26 13.46 12.00
N ALA A 333 -10.97 13.74 11.88
CA ALA A 333 -9.91 12.91 12.47
C ALA A 333 -10.01 12.74 13.99
N LYS A 334 -10.56 13.71 14.73
CA LYS A 334 -10.80 13.63 16.18
C LYS A 334 -12.17 13.04 16.56
N THR A 335 -13.02 12.77 15.58
CA THR A 335 -14.34 12.15 15.74
C THR A 335 -14.22 10.66 15.46
N HIS A 336 -14.00 9.88 16.52
CA HIS A 336 -13.81 8.44 16.46
C HIS A 336 -14.66 7.74 17.52
N THR A 337 -14.80 6.44 17.36
CA THR A 337 -15.48 5.54 18.29
C THR A 337 -14.67 4.27 18.48
N ASP A 338 -14.85 3.60 19.62
CA ASP A 338 -14.26 2.27 19.84
C ASP A 338 -14.73 1.29 18.77
N SER A 339 -13.86 0.39 18.31
CA SER A 339 -14.20 -0.59 17.26
C SER A 339 -15.41 -1.45 17.61
N GLY A 340 -16.40 -1.48 16.71
CA GLY A 340 -17.50 -2.43 16.78
C GLY A 340 -18.77 -1.97 16.07
N ASN A 341 -19.76 -2.86 16.08
CA ASN A 341 -20.96 -2.76 15.25
C ASN A 341 -21.86 -1.54 15.56
N ASN A 342 -21.53 -0.73 16.58
CA ASN A 342 -22.27 0.46 16.99
C ASN A 342 -21.48 1.76 16.80
N ALA A 343 -20.27 1.68 16.26
CA ALA A 343 -19.52 2.86 15.92
C ALA A 343 -20.28 3.61 14.80
N THR A 344 -20.45 4.93 14.93
CA THR A 344 -21.24 5.76 14.00
C THR A 344 -20.40 6.83 13.32
N THR A 345 -19.09 6.75 13.50
CA THR A 345 -18.14 7.75 12.99
C THR A 345 -17.32 7.15 11.86
N LEU A 346 -16.71 8.04 11.07
CA LEU A 346 -15.82 7.69 9.96
C LEU A 346 -14.61 6.87 10.42
N PHE A 347 -14.12 7.12 11.64
CA PHE A 347 -12.93 6.49 12.16
C PHE A 347 -13.18 5.63 13.39
N GLU A 348 -12.45 4.54 13.48
CA GLU A 348 -12.45 3.63 14.62
C GLU A 348 -11.07 3.50 15.25
N ASP A 349 -11.09 3.18 16.55
CA ASP A 349 -9.92 3.17 17.42
C ASP A 349 -9.13 4.48 17.39
N THR A 350 -8.03 4.53 18.14
CA THR A 350 -7.26 5.75 18.29
C THR A 350 -5.76 5.55 18.20
N ILE A 351 -5.09 6.60 17.74
CA ILE A 351 -3.65 6.83 17.92
C ILE A 351 -3.52 7.94 18.97
N VAL A 352 -2.79 7.65 20.05
CA VAL A 352 -2.43 8.65 21.06
C VAL A 352 -1.17 9.36 20.59
N LEU A 353 -1.28 10.66 20.34
CA LEU A 353 -0.21 11.50 19.79
C LEU A 353 0.46 12.41 20.82
N GLY A 354 0.07 12.30 22.08
CA GLY A 354 0.64 13.08 23.18
C GLY A 354 -0.36 13.33 24.30
N THR A 355 0.02 14.18 25.23
CA THR A 355 -0.81 14.58 26.37
C THR A 355 -0.79 16.10 26.52
N ASP A 356 -1.96 16.72 26.60
CA ASP A 356 -2.07 18.16 26.76
C ASP A 356 -1.65 18.65 28.16
N SER A 357 -1.66 19.97 28.37
CA SER A 357 -1.26 20.59 29.64
C SER A 357 -2.14 20.21 30.84
N THR A 358 -3.31 19.59 30.61
CA THR A 358 -4.23 19.13 31.65
C THR A 358 -4.05 17.64 31.98
N GLY A 359 -3.17 16.94 31.27
CA GLY A 359 -2.97 15.51 31.42
C GLY A 359 -3.93 14.67 30.55
N ARG A 360 -4.70 15.29 29.64
CA ARG A 360 -5.61 14.57 28.75
C ARG A 360 -4.87 14.15 27.48
N GLU A 361 -5.10 12.91 27.05
CA GLU A 361 -4.53 12.39 25.81
C GLU A 361 -5.08 13.11 24.58
N ILE A 362 -4.20 13.40 23.62
CA ILE A 362 -4.55 13.93 22.30
C ILE A 362 -4.66 12.72 21.37
N GLN A 363 -5.89 12.41 20.94
CA GLN A 363 -6.22 11.22 20.17
C GLN A 363 -6.81 11.58 18.81
N ILE A 364 -6.47 10.77 17.80
CA ILE A 364 -7.10 10.79 16.47
C ILE A 364 -7.48 9.38 16.04
N GLY A 365 -8.44 9.27 15.13
CA GLY A 365 -8.91 7.99 14.58
C GLY A 365 -7.82 7.19 13.90
N LYS A 366 -7.77 5.88 14.15
CA LYS A 366 -6.71 5.00 13.63
C LYS A 366 -7.10 4.24 12.36
N PHE A 367 -8.33 3.77 12.27
CA PHE A 367 -8.82 2.97 11.15
C PHE A 367 -10.05 3.62 10.54
N LEU A 368 -10.31 3.36 9.27
CA LEU A 368 -11.60 3.65 8.67
C LEU A 368 -12.64 2.66 9.20
N ALA A 369 -13.82 3.18 9.49
CA ALA A 369 -14.96 2.37 9.85
C ALA A 369 -15.40 1.48 8.69
N ALA A 370 -15.73 0.23 9.00
CA ALA A 370 -16.06 -0.81 8.05
C ALA A 370 -17.05 -1.82 8.68
N ASN A 371 -17.75 -2.64 7.90
CA ASN A 371 -18.68 -3.63 8.46
C ASN A 371 -18.05 -5.02 8.56
N ASP A 372 -17.31 -5.43 7.53
CA ASP A 372 -16.63 -6.71 7.45
C ASP A 372 -15.11 -6.55 7.55
N PHE A 373 -14.60 -6.73 8.77
CA PHE A 373 -13.16 -6.87 9.01
C PHE A 373 -12.93 -7.68 10.29
N GLU A 374 -11.88 -8.51 10.30
CA GLU A 374 -11.41 -9.07 11.56
C GLU A 374 -10.85 -7.93 12.43
N LYS A 375 -11.45 -7.67 13.60
CA LYS A 375 -11.09 -6.53 14.48
C LYS A 375 -9.61 -6.46 14.86
N ARG A 376 -8.88 -7.57 14.74
CA ARG A 376 -7.44 -7.69 15.02
C ARG A 376 -6.59 -7.81 13.77
N ALA A 377 -7.19 -7.77 12.58
CA ALA A 377 -6.44 -7.84 11.34
C ALA A 377 -5.63 -6.57 11.14
N TRP A 378 -4.37 -6.79 10.80
CA TRP A 378 -3.40 -5.81 10.35
C TRP A 378 -3.84 -5.08 9.07
N SER A 379 -4.73 -5.69 8.29
CA SER A 379 -5.22 -5.21 7.00
C SER A 379 -6.36 -4.19 7.10
N ARG A 380 -6.82 -3.81 8.30
CA ARG A 380 -7.90 -2.81 8.42
C ARG A 380 -7.56 -1.54 7.63
N PRO A 381 -8.54 -0.94 6.93
CA PRO A 381 -8.31 0.27 6.14
C PRO A 381 -7.84 1.41 7.03
N LYS A 382 -6.80 2.13 6.58
CA LYS A 382 -6.13 3.17 7.36
C LYS A 382 -6.22 4.52 6.65
N PRO A 383 -6.56 5.62 7.34
CA PRO A 383 -6.29 6.95 6.81
C PRO A 383 -4.77 7.18 6.65
N PRO A 384 -4.34 8.16 5.86
CA PRO A 384 -2.92 8.34 5.53
C PRO A 384 -2.03 8.66 6.74
N TRP A 385 -2.58 9.27 7.80
CA TRP A 385 -1.84 9.47 9.05
C TRP A 385 -1.69 8.22 9.91
N ALA A 386 -2.36 7.11 9.57
CA ALA A 386 -2.25 5.85 10.26
C ALA A 386 -1.48 4.79 9.46
N TRP A 387 -1.00 5.13 8.26
CA TRP A 387 -0.08 4.29 7.51
C TRP A 387 1.21 4.07 8.30
N ASP A 388 1.62 2.82 8.38
CA ASP A 388 2.80 2.37 9.11
C ASP A 388 3.51 1.26 8.33
N ASP A 389 4.84 1.21 8.47
CA ASP A 389 5.68 0.10 8.01
C ASP A 389 6.38 -0.47 9.25
N ARG A 390 5.94 -1.63 9.71
CA ARG A 390 6.49 -2.26 10.93
C ARG A 390 8.01 -2.52 10.84
N TRP A 391 8.56 -2.56 9.63
CA TRP A 391 9.98 -2.79 9.39
C TRP A 391 10.81 -1.50 9.40
N ASP A 392 10.20 -0.32 9.30
CA ASP A 392 10.88 0.97 9.38
C ASP A 392 11.14 1.43 10.84
N ASP A 393 11.75 2.59 11.00
CA ASP A 393 12.01 3.25 12.30
C ASP A 393 11.23 4.57 12.45
N ILE A 394 10.23 4.77 11.60
CA ILE A 394 9.38 5.96 11.59
C ILE A 394 8.14 5.68 12.45
N PRO A 395 7.90 6.48 13.50
CA PRO A 395 6.69 6.35 14.28
C PRO A 395 5.46 6.56 13.40
N VAL A 396 4.39 5.82 13.70
CA VAL A 396 3.07 6.02 13.08
C VAL A 396 2.72 7.50 13.16
N ALA A 397 2.11 8.01 12.09
CA ALA A 397 1.70 9.40 11.92
C ALA A 397 2.83 10.41 11.68
N LEU A 398 4.09 10.13 12.05
CA LEU A 398 5.22 11.02 11.73
C LEU A 398 5.31 11.25 10.22
N TRP A 399 5.12 10.18 9.43
CA TRP A 399 5.15 10.22 7.98
C TRP A 399 4.23 11.31 7.39
N HIS A 400 3.01 11.41 7.90
CA HIS A 400 1.99 12.34 7.40
C HIS A 400 2.08 13.74 8.04
N PHE A 401 2.38 13.82 9.34
CA PHE A 401 2.43 15.09 10.07
C PHE A 401 3.79 15.79 9.99
N HIS A 402 4.86 15.09 9.63
CA HIS A 402 6.21 15.62 9.52
C HIS A 402 6.96 15.06 8.28
N PRO A 403 6.41 15.24 7.07
CA PRO A 403 6.86 14.55 5.87
C PRO A 403 8.34 14.77 5.53
N ALA A 404 8.89 15.97 5.80
CA ALA A 404 10.31 16.26 5.56
C ALA A 404 11.24 15.36 6.38
N LEU A 405 10.90 15.09 7.65
CA LEU A 405 11.72 14.27 8.54
C LEU A 405 11.62 12.79 8.17
N ALA A 406 10.41 12.34 7.81
CA ALA A 406 10.22 10.97 7.33
C ALA A 406 11.06 10.71 6.08
N PHE A 407 11.02 11.61 5.09
CA PHE A 407 11.86 11.53 3.91
C PHE A 407 13.36 11.62 4.22
N ASN A 408 13.78 12.51 5.14
CA ASN A 408 15.18 12.58 5.59
C ASN A 408 15.65 11.23 6.16
N SER A 409 14.84 10.59 7.01
CA SER A 409 15.17 9.28 7.58
C SER A 409 15.30 8.20 6.50
N HIS A 410 14.31 8.09 5.63
CA HIS A 410 14.25 7.03 4.61
C HIS A 410 15.31 7.17 3.52
N THR A 411 15.66 8.41 3.13
CA THR A 411 16.62 8.67 2.04
C THR A 411 18.02 9.04 2.47
N GLY A 412 18.21 9.42 3.73
CA GLY A 412 19.50 9.91 4.25
C GLY A 412 19.85 11.32 3.77
N GLU A 413 18.92 12.00 3.11
CA GLU A 413 19.05 13.39 2.66
C GLU A 413 18.74 14.38 3.81
N THR A 414 19.05 15.65 3.60
CA THR A 414 18.84 16.72 4.61
C THR A 414 17.95 17.83 4.05
N TYR A 415 16.66 17.55 3.90
CA TYR A 415 15.63 18.50 3.51
C TYR A 415 15.28 19.47 4.65
N SER A 416 14.76 20.64 4.29
CA SER A 416 14.33 21.61 5.30
C SER A 416 13.13 21.10 6.09
N GLU A 417 13.21 21.18 7.41
CA GLU A 417 12.11 20.89 8.34
C GLU A 417 11.44 22.19 8.82
N GLN A 418 11.73 23.33 8.18
CA GLN A 418 11.11 24.62 8.47
C GLN A 418 9.80 24.77 7.69
N TYR A 419 8.69 24.39 8.32
CA TYR A 419 7.37 24.45 7.71
C TYR A 419 6.83 25.88 7.62
N HIS A 420 6.45 26.30 6.42
CA HIS A 420 5.60 27.47 6.17
C HIS A 420 4.11 27.09 6.25
N TYR A 421 3.80 25.84 5.91
CA TYR A 421 2.46 25.27 5.97
C TYR A 421 2.52 23.79 6.32
N ASN A 422 1.53 23.33 7.10
CA ASN A 422 1.33 21.92 7.43
C ASN A 422 -0.19 21.70 7.59
N ALA A 423 -0.82 21.21 6.53
CA ALA A 423 -2.27 21.04 6.45
C ALA A 423 -2.82 20.12 7.55
N PRO A 424 -2.34 18.88 7.71
CA PRO A 424 -2.93 17.96 8.67
C PRO A 424 -2.74 18.47 10.10
N MET A 425 -1.59 19.09 10.44
CA MET A 425 -1.42 19.69 11.76
C MET A 425 -2.41 20.82 12.04
N SER A 426 -2.51 21.78 11.12
CA SER A 426 -3.35 22.98 11.30
C SER A 426 -4.85 22.71 11.23
N LEU A 427 -5.28 21.66 10.53
CA LEU A 427 -6.69 21.32 10.34
C LEU A 427 -7.22 20.35 11.39
N ILE A 428 -6.35 19.51 11.98
CA ILE A 428 -6.75 18.53 13.00
C ILE A 428 -6.61 19.12 14.42
N PHE A 429 -5.54 19.88 14.67
CA PHE A 429 -5.16 20.28 16.02
C PHE A 429 -5.28 21.78 16.24
N THR A 430 -5.56 22.18 17.48
CA THR A 430 -5.34 23.57 17.92
C THR A 430 -3.84 23.91 17.92
N ALA A 431 -3.50 25.20 18.01
CA ALA A 431 -2.09 25.62 18.04
C ALA A 431 -1.30 24.99 19.21
N ASN A 432 -1.92 24.91 20.40
CA ASN A 432 -1.28 24.28 21.57
C ASN A 432 -1.12 22.77 21.38
N GLU A 433 -2.16 22.09 20.89
CA GLU A 433 -2.10 20.65 20.60
C GLU A 433 -1.04 20.35 19.53
N SER A 434 -0.94 21.17 18.48
CA SER A 434 0.04 21.01 17.40
C SER A 434 1.47 20.97 17.94
N TYR A 435 1.81 21.89 18.86
CA TYR A 435 3.14 21.92 19.50
C TYR A 435 3.40 20.66 20.32
N THR A 436 2.41 20.23 21.11
CA THR A 436 2.51 19.00 21.91
C THR A 436 2.69 17.78 21.03
N VAL A 437 1.84 17.59 20.02
CA VAL A 437 1.88 16.46 19.08
C VAL A 437 3.23 16.41 18.37
N LEU A 438 3.69 17.55 17.84
CA LEU A 438 4.98 17.64 17.17
C LEU A 438 6.13 17.23 18.10
N THR A 439 6.14 17.78 19.32
CA THR A 439 7.16 17.45 20.33
C THR A 439 7.14 15.96 20.68
N SER A 440 5.95 15.38 20.87
CA SER A 440 5.78 13.96 21.16
C SER A 440 6.30 13.07 20.03
N LEU A 441 5.93 13.36 18.78
CA LEU A 441 6.40 12.62 17.60
C LEU A 441 7.92 12.71 17.42
N LEU A 442 8.51 13.90 17.56
CA LEU A 442 9.97 14.09 17.49
C LEU A 442 10.68 13.37 18.63
N THR A 443 10.14 13.44 19.85
CA THR A 443 10.68 12.73 21.01
C THR A 443 10.66 11.22 20.76
N GLU A 444 9.55 10.68 20.25
CA GLU A 444 9.46 9.26 19.91
C GLU A 444 10.48 8.86 18.85
N HIS A 445 10.59 9.62 17.76
CA HIS A 445 11.57 9.37 16.72
C HIS A 445 13.00 9.39 17.27
N TYR A 446 13.45 10.49 17.90
CA TYR A 446 14.85 10.59 18.33
C TYR A 446 15.22 9.71 19.53
N HIS A 447 14.28 9.35 20.41
CA HIS A 447 14.58 8.53 21.58
C HIS A 447 14.33 7.03 21.37
N ARG A 448 13.28 6.65 20.61
CA ARG A 448 12.93 5.23 20.42
C ARG A 448 13.50 4.66 19.13
N ALA A 449 13.60 5.42 18.04
CA ALA A 449 14.12 4.87 16.77
C ALA A 449 15.54 4.29 16.92
N PRO A 450 16.51 4.93 17.60
CA PRO A 450 17.83 4.33 17.79
C PRO A 450 17.79 3.04 18.60
N GLN A 451 16.86 2.91 19.55
CA GLN A 451 16.70 1.69 20.35
C GLN A 451 16.05 0.57 19.54
N GLN A 452 15.04 0.89 18.72
CA GLN A 452 14.40 -0.05 17.82
C GLN A 452 15.38 -0.51 16.73
N LEU A 453 16.13 0.41 16.12
CA LEU A 453 17.17 0.09 15.16
C LEU A 453 18.30 -0.70 15.81
N ALA A 454 18.76 -0.32 17.00
CA ALA A 454 19.76 -1.08 17.75
C ALA A 454 19.26 -2.48 18.09
N ARG A 455 17.98 -2.68 18.43
CA ARG A 455 17.39 -4.03 18.62
C ARG A 455 17.34 -4.82 17.31
N LYS A 456 16.90 -4.20 16.22
CA LYS A 456 16.85 -4.80 14.86
C LYS A 456 18.25 -5.14 14.32
N THR A 457 19.29 -4.44 14.78
CA THR A 457 20.68 -4.59 14.30
C THR A 457 21.65 -5.20 15.32
N ASN A 458 21.24 -5.43 16.57
CA ASN A 458 22.16 -5.80 17.66
C ASN A 458 22.83 -7.14 17.38
N PRO A 459 24.16 -7.17 17.18
CA PRO A 459 24.89 -8.38 16.87
C PRO A 459 25.30 -9.15 18.13
N VAL A 460 24.64 -9.00 19.28
CA VAL A 460 25.06 -9.66 20.54
C VAL A 460 24.90 -11.21 20.50
N ASN A 461 24.29 -11.77 19.44
CA ASN A 461 24.39 -13.20 19.08
C ASN A 461 25.43 -13.52 17.99
N ARG A 462 26.31 -12.60 17.61
CA ARG A 462 27.43 -12.81 16.71
C ARG A 462 28.74 -12.56 17.45
N GLN A 463 29.51 -13.63 17.62
CA GLN A 463 30.87 -13.54 18.12
C GLN A 463 31.68 -12.53 17.28
N PRO A 464 32.49 -11.69 17.94
CA PRO A 464 33.27 -10.67 17.27
C PRO A 464 34.46 -11.32 16.56
N SER A 465 34.38 -11.44 15.24
CA SER A 465 35.59 -11.57 14.44
C SER A 465 35.44 -10.75 13.16
N LEU A 466 36.33 -9.76 13.03
CA LEU A 466 36.66 -8.92 11.88
C LEU A 466 35.94 -7.56 11.74
N PRO A 467 36.64 -6.55 11.16
CA PRO A 467 36.18 -5.17 11.10
C PRO A 467 34.98 -5.02 10.14
N PRO A 468 34.18 -3.95 10.28
CA PRO A 468 32.93 -3.80 9.55
C PRO A 468 33.21 -3.55 8.06
N ALA A 469 33.00 -4.58 7.24
CA ALA A 469 32.60 -4.35 5.87
C ALA A 469 31.22 -3.68 5.91
N LYS A 470 31.01 -2.62 5.12
CA LYS A 470 29.73 -1.95 4.86
C LYS A 470 28.71 -2.94 4.24
N LYS A 471 28.28 -3.95 5.00
CA LYS A 471 27.22 -4.86 4.61
C LYS A 471 25.94 -4.36 5.26
N PRO A 472 24.84 -4.23 4.50
CA PRO A 472 23.54 -3.86 5.07
C PRO A 472 23.15 -4.88 6.15
N GLY A 473 22.51 -4.40 7.22
CA GLY A 473 22.02 -5.24 8.32
C GLY A 473 21.07 -6.33 7.82
N ILE A 474 20.91 -7.41 8.61
CA ILE A 474 20.05 -8.55 8.26
C ILE A 474 18.61 -8.10 7.98
N GLY A 475 18.08 -7.14 8.76
CA GLY A 475 16.75 -6.59 8.53
C GLY A 475 16.57 -6.00 7.13
N VAL A 476 17.55 -5.24 6.64
CA VAL A 476 17.54 -4.69 5.27
C VAL A 476 17.61 -5.79 4.22
N GLN A 477 18.37 -6.87 4.46
CA GLN A 477 18.44 -8.01 3.54
C GLN A 477 17.14 -8.80 3.50
N VAL A 478 16.50 -9.03 4.66
CA VAL A 478 15.18 -9.68 4.74
C VAL A 478 14.12 -8.81 4.09
N LYS A 479 14.12 -7.50 4.34
CA LYS A 479 13.19 -6.55 3.69
C LYS A 479 13.39 -6.56 2.17
N ARG A 480 14.63 -6.50 1.67
CA ARG A 480 14.94 -6.62 0.23
C ARG A 480 14.46 -7.94 -0.36
N TYR A 481 14.69 -9.06 0.32
CA TYR A 481 14.24 -10.38 -0.12
C TYR A 481 12.71 -10.47 -0.13
N MET A 482 12.04 -9.93 0.88
CA MET A 482 10.58 -9.89 0.95
C MET A 482 10.01 -8.98 -0.13
N ASN A 483 10.58 -7.80 -0.37
CA ASN A 483 10.20 -6.92 -1.47
C ASN A 483 10.37 -7.63 -2.81
N TYR A 484 11.46 -8.39 -3.00
CA TYR A 484 11.65 -9.23 -4.18
C TYR A 484 10.56 -10.30 -4.34
N VAL A 485 10.22 -11.02 -3.27
CA VAL A 485 9.16 -12.04 -3.30
C VAL A 485 7.82 -11.40 -3.65
N ILE A 486 7.48 -10.27 -3.02
CA ILE A 486 6.25 -9.52 -3.27
C ILE A 486 6.19 -9.05 -4.73
N HIS A 487 7.25 -8.43 -5.25
CA HIS A 487 7.35 -7.99 -6.65
C HIS A 487 7.34 -9.13 -7.68
N SER A 488 7.64 -10.37 -7.27
CA SER A 488 7.64 -11.52 -8.18
C SER A 488 6.32 -12.29 -8.15
N LEU A 489 5.46 -12.01 -7.17
CA LEU A 489 4.19 -12.68 -6.94
C LEU A 489 2.99 -11.83 -7.37
N GLY A 490 3.09 -10.51 -7.25
CA GLY A 490 2.23 -9.55 -7.96
C GLY A 490 2.75 -9.30 -9.35
#